data_AF-A0A2A4W8G8-F1
#
_entry.id   AF-A0A2A4W8G8-F1
#
_cell.length_a   1.000
_cell.length_b   1.000
_cell.length_c   1.000
_cell.angle_alpha   90.00
_cell.angle_beta   90.00
_cell.angle_gamma   90.00
#
_symmetry.space_group_name_H-M   'P 1'
#
loop_
_entity.id
_entity.type
_entity.pdbx_description
1 polymer ?
#
loop_
_entity_poly.entity_id
_entity_poly.type
_entity_poly.pdbx_seq_one_letter_code
_entity_poly.pdbx_strand_id
1 'polypeptide(L)'
;MEGEFETLLKKLTPSKSLIVTADKMFRLLWDHRRRSQQARKVLLEKEGRKLDKNIEQLLDSIVEAQSPVVIKAFENRIEAQQKDKIVIEEKMTSCGSPVKPYDRMYRTALEYLENPLKIWSLGEF
;
A
#
# COMPACT_ATOMS: atom_id res chain seq x y z
N MET A 1 31.47 -31.26 -4.90
CA MET A 1 30.24 -30.61 -4.41
C MET A 1 30.03 -29.22 -5.03
N GLU A 2 31.04 -28.35 -5.15
CA GLU A 2 30.87 -27.02 -5.80
C GLU A 2 30.56 -27.09 -7.31
N GLY A 3 31.16 -28.01 -8.08
CA GLY A 3 30.93 -28.11 -9.53
C GLY A 3 29.52 -28.55 -9.95
N GLU A 4 28.86 -29.38 -9.14
CA GLU A 4 27.46 -29.76 -9.37
C GLU A 4 26.51 -28.59 -9.13
N PHE A 5 26.82 -27.76 -8.13
CA PHE A 5 26.07 -26.55 -7.83
C PHE A 5 26.27 -25.47 -8.91
N GLU A 6 27.50 -25.26 -9.39
CA GLU A 6 27.75 -24.38 -10.55
C GLU A 6 26.98 -24.83 -11.80
N THR A 7 26.90 -26.14 -12.05
CA THR A 7 26.14 -26.70 -13.18
C THR A 7 24.65 -26.45 -13.02
N LEU A 8 24.13 -26.53 -11.80
CA LEU A 8 22.74 -26.19 -11.48
C LEU A 8 22.46 -24.69 -11.67
N LEU A 9 23.34 -23.81 -11.19
CA LEU A 9 23.21 -22.36 -11.35
C LEU A 9 23.22 -21.94 -12.81
N LYS A 10 24.06 -22.54 -13.67
CA LYS A 10 24.06 -22.30 -15.12
C LYS A 10 22.75 -22.67 -15.80
N LYS A 11 22.08 -23.74 -15.34
CA LYS A 11 20.77 -24.17 -15.85
C LYS A 11 19.63 -23.28 -15.36
N LEU A 12 19.77 -22.69 -14.18
CA LEU A 12 18.79 -21.78 -13.59
C LEU A 12 18.88 -20.36 -14.17
N THR A 13 19.98 -19.99 -14.83
CA THR A 13 20.13 -18.69 -15.46
C THR A 13 19.04 -18.48 -16.53
N PRO A 14 18.12 -17.54 -16.34
CA PRO A 14 17.03 -17.27 -17.27
C PRO A 14 17.56 -16.64 -18.56
N SER A 15 16.81 -16.77 -19.65
CA SER A 15 17.14 -16.09 -20.89
C SER A 15 17.01 -14.57 -20.76
N LYS A 16 17.79 -13.81 -21.53
CA LYS A 16 17.68 -12.34 -21.59
C LYS A 16 16.26 -11.88 -21.93
N SER A 17 15.57 -12.60 -22.81
CA SER A 17 14.18 -12.28 -23.19
C SER A 17 13.20 -12.43 -22.02
N LEU A 18 13.42 -13.44 -21.16
CA LEU A 18 12.61 -13.65 -19.96
C LEU A 18 12.83 -12.54 -18.93
N ILE A 19 14.08 -12.15 -18.67
CA ILE A 19 14.41 -11.04 -17.75
C ILE A 19 13.81 -9.71 -18.23
N VAL A 20 13.94 -9.38 -19.52
CA VAL A 20 13.35 -8.15 -20.10
C VAL A 20 11.82 -8.15 -19.99
N THR A 21 11.19 -9.30 -20.21
CA THR A 21 9.73 -9.43 -20.10
C THR A 21 9.27 -9.28 -18.66
N ALA A 22 9.97 -9.95 -17.72
CA ALA A 22 9.72 -9.83 -16.30
C ALA A 22 9.83 -8.37 -15.84
N ASP A 23 10.92 -7.67 -16.16
CA ASP A 23 11.10 -6.26 -15.79
C ASP A 23 9.92 -5.38 -16.25
N LYS A 24 9.46 -5.55 -17.49
CA LYS A 24 8.29 -4.81 -17.99
C LYS A 24 7.03 -5.13 -17.19
N MET A 25 6.77 -6.40 -16.90
CA MET A 25 5.61 -6.81 -16.09
C MET A 25 5.66 -6.23 -14.68
N PHE A 26 6.83 -6.29 -14.03
CA PHE A 26 7.01 -5.79 -12.68
C PHE A 26 6.91 -4.27 -12.61
N ARG A 27 7.40 -3.52 -13.62
CA ARG A 27 7.15 -2.07 -13.74
C ARG A 27 5.66 -1.75 -13.86
N LEU A 28 4.92 -2.48 -14.69
CA LEU A 28 3.47 -2.29 -14.83
C LEU A 28 2.74 -2.54 -13.50
N LEU A 29 3.07 -3.62 -12.81
CA LEU A 29 2.50 -3.95 -11.49
C LEU A 29 2.86 -2.89 -10.43
N TRP A 30 4.09 -2.36 -10.48
CA TRP A 30 4.55 -1.32 -9.58
C TRP A 30 3.77 -0.02 -9.76
N ASP A 31 3.61 0.41 -11.01
CA ASP A 31 2.84 1.60 -11.36
C ASP A 31 1.37 1.44 -10.98
N HIS A 32 0.79 0.27 -11.25
CA HIS A 32 -0.57 -0.04 -10.82
C HIS A 32 -0.71 0.04 -9.30
N ARG A 33 0.21 -0.56 -8.55
CA ARG A 33 0.25 -0.49 -7.07
C ARG A 33 0.35 0.97 -6.60
N ARG A 34 1.24 1.77 -7.19
CA ARG A 34 1.41 3.20 -6.85
C ARG A 34 0.11 3.98 -7.07
N ARG A 35 -0.53 3.80 -8.22
CA ARG A 35 -1.81 4.45 -8.55
C ARG A 35 -2.93 4.02 -7.59
N SER A 36 -3.04 2.73 -7.31
CA SER A 36 -4.05 2.19 -6.39
C SER A 36 -3.89 2.75 -4.96
N GLN A 37 -2.65 2.82 -4.46
CA GLN A 37 -2.36 3.42 -3.15
C GLN A 37 -2.72 4.91 -3.10
N GLN A 38 -2.36 5.67 -4.14
CA GLN A 38 -2.73 7.09 -4.23
C GLN A 38 -4.25 7.29 -4.29
N ALA A 39 -4.96 6.49 -5.09
CA ALA A 39 -6.42 6.55 -5.18
C ALA A 39 -7.07 6.21 -3.83
N ARG A 40 -6.57 5.18 -3.13
CA ARG A 40 -7.05 4.81 -1.80
C ARG A 40 -6.84 5.93 -0.78
N LYS A 41 -5.70 6.61 -0.79
CA LYS A 41 -5.45 7.78 0.07
C LYS A 41 -6.48 8.88 -0.18
N VAL A 42 -6.71 9.25 -1.44
CA VAL A 42 -7.71 10.27 -1.82
C VAL A 42 -9.12 9.90 -1.37
N LEU A 43 -9.49 8.61 -1.49
CA LEU A 43 -10.79 8.12 -1.02
C LEU A 43 -10.93 8.22 0.50
N LEU A 44 -9.92 7.78 1.27
CA LEU A 44 -9.93 7.87 2.73
C LEU A 44 -10.03 9.33 3.20
N GLU A 45 -9.28 10.25 2.58
CA GLU A 45 -9.38 11.68 2.88
C GLU A 45 -10.79 12.24 2.59
N LYS A 46 -11.43 11.78 1.51
CA LYS A 46 -12.80 12.18 1.17
C LYS A 46 -13.81 11.63 2.17
N GLU A 47 -13.66 10.39 2.61
CA GLU A 47 -14.52 9.76 3.62
C GLU A 47 -14.37 10.46 4.98
N GLY A 48 -13.15 10.76 5.42
CA GLY A 48 -12.90 11.53 6.65
C GLY A 48 -13.61 12.88 6.64
N ARG A 49 -13.42 13.67 5.56
CA ARG A 49 -14.11 14.96 5.40
C ARG A 49 -15.64 14.85 5.38
N LYS A 50 -16.18 13.72 4.89
CA LYS A 50 -17.63 13.48 4.89
C LYS A 50 -18.13 13.20 6.30
N LEU A 51 -17.39 12.43 7.09
CA LEU A 51 -17.73 12.19 8.50
C LEU A 51 -17.69 13.50 9.29
N ASP A 52 -16.69 14.35 9.10
CA ASP A 52 -16.61 15.65 9.76
C ASP A 52 -17.86 16.51 9.51
N LYS A 53 -18.27 16.63 8.25
CA LYS A 53 -19.49 17.36 7.88
C LYS A 53 -20.76 16.77 8.49
N ASN A 54 -20.86 15.44 8.54
CA ASN A 54 -22.01 14.79 9.14
C ASN A 54 -22.06 15.02 10.67
N ILE A 55 -20.90 15.01 11.33
CA ILE A 55 -20.81 15.29 12.77
C ILE A 55 -21.25 16.74 13.04
N GLU A 56 -20.76 17.72 12.26
CA GLU A 56 -21.17 19.13 12.37
C GLU A 56 -22.70 19.28 12.20
N GLN A 57 -23.28 18.66 11.18
CA GLN A 57 -24.73 18.71 10.95
C GLN A 57 -25.55 18.10 12.10
N LEU A 58 -25.07 17.02 12.70
CA LEU A 58 -25.74 16.39 13.85
C LEU A 58 -25.61 17.26 15.11
N LEU A 59 -24.47 17.93 15.31
CA LEU A 59 -24.29 18.87 16.42
C LEU A 59 -25.22 20.08 16.29
N ASP A 60 -25.32 20.68 15.10
CA ASP A 60 -26.27 21.77 14.83
C ASP A 60 -27.72 21.33 15.09
N SER A 61 -28.06 20.09 14.71
CA SER A 61 -29.40 19.52 14.93
C SER A 61 -29.71 19.25 16.40
N ILE A 62 -28.70 19.01 17.24
CA ILE A 62 -28.89 18.83 18.69
C ILE A 62 -29.28 20.15 19.35
N VAL A 63 -28.70 21.28 18.91
CA VAL A 63 -29.00 22.62 19.47
C VAL A 63 -30.49 22.96 19.31
N GLU A 64 -31.09 22.55 18.20
CA GLU A 64 -32.50 22.78 17.90
C GLU A 64 -33.45 21.71 18.47
N ALA A 65 -32.92 20.58 18.98
CA ALA A 65 -33.74 19.46 19.44
C ALA A 65 -34.27 19.70 20.87
N GLN A 66 -35.57 19.52 21.07
CA GLN A 66 -36.22 19.73 22.38
C GLN A 66 -36.55 18.41 23.12
N SER A 67 -36.40 17.26 22.45
CA SER A 67 -36.71 15.95 23.04
C SER A 67 -35.44 15.28 23.57
N PRO A 68 -35.34 14.98 24.88
CA PRO A 68 -34.18 14.29 25.46
C PRO A 68 -33.86 12.95 24.80
N VAL A 69 -34.89 12.24 24.32
CA VAL A 69 -34.73 10.95 23.62
C VAL A 69 -34.04 11.14 22.26
N VAL A 70 -34.40 12.21 21.54
CA VAL A 70 -33.82 12.54 20.23
C VAL A 70 -32.39 13.03 20.37
N ILE A 71 -32.11 13.86 21.37
CA ILE A 71 -30.75 14.34 21.69
C ILE A 71 -29.84 13.14 21.94
N LYS A 72 -30.26 12.20 22.81
CA LYS A 72 -29.48 10.99 23.11
C LYS A 72 -29.24 10.10 21.88
N ALA A 73 -30.22 10.01 20.97
CA ALA A 73 -30.05 9.28 19.72
C ALA A 73 -29.00 9.93 18.80
N PHE A 74 -28.96 11.27 18.74
CA PHE A 74 -27.94 11.99 18.00
C PHE A 74 -26.56 11.87 18.64
N GLU A 75 -26.44 11.98 19.96
CA GLU A 75 -25.19 11.76 20.69
C GLU A 75 -24.58 10.39 20.37
N ASN A 76 -25.39 9.32 20.42
CA ASN A 76 -24.95 7.97 20.08
C ASN A 76 -24.44 7.88 18.62
N ARG A 77 -25.10 8.59 17.69
CA ARG A 77 -24.71 8.60 16.29
C ARG A 77 -23.41 9.38 16.05
N ILE A 78 -23.21 10.48 16.77
CA ILE A 78 -21.96 11.25 16.75
C ILE A 78 -20.82 10.38 17.30
N GLU A 79 -21.02 9.69 18.42
CA GLU A 79 -20.00 8.80 18.99
C GLU A 79 -19.60 7.69 18.01
N ALA A 80 -20.57 7.08 17.32
CA ALA A 80 -20.29 6.09 16.28
C ALA A 80 -19.46 6.68 15.12
N GLN A 81 -19.81 7.88 14.63
CA GLN A 81 -19.07 8.54 13.56
C GLN A 81 -17.67 8.98 13.98
N GLN A 82 -17.47 9.37 15.24
CA GLN A 82 -16.15 9.67 15.79
C GLN A 82 -15.27 8.42 15.84
N LYS A 83 -15.82 7.26 16.21
CA LYS A 83 -15.09 5.97 16.15
C LYS A 83 -14.68 5.64 14.72
N ASP A 84 -15.58 5.80 13.76
CA ASP A 84 -15.27 5.58 12.34
C ASP A 84 -14.17 6.51 11.83
N LYS A 85 -14.14 7.77 12.30
CA LYS A 85 -13.08 8.73 11.97
C LYS A 85 -11.71 8.27 12.46
N ILE A 86 -11.61 7.79 13.71
CA ILE A 86 -10.35 7.24 14.26
C ILE A 86 -9.83 6.09 13.38
N VAL A 87 -10.72 5.19 12.96
CA VAL A 87 -10.36 4.09 12.05
C VAL A 87 -9.85 4.59 10.70
N ILE A 88 -10.43 5.67 10.16
CA ILE A 88 -9.95 6.27 8.91
C ILE A 88 -8.57 6.92 9.10
N GLU A 89 -8.35 7.63 10.20
CA GLU A 89 -7.06 8.25 10.53
C GLU A 89 -5.94 7.20 10.70
N GLU A 90 -6.24 6.08 11.35
CA GLU A 90 -5.33 4.93 11.44
C GLU A 90 -5.03 4.35 10.04
N LYS A 91 -6.07 4.16 9.20
CA LYS A 91 -5.89 3.69 7.82
C LYS A 91 -5.04 4.65 7.01
N MET A 92 -5.22 5.97 7.16
CA MET A 92 -4.41 6.98 6.48
C MET A 92 -2.94 6.94 6.92
N THR A 93 -2.71 6.77 8.23
CA THR A 93 -1.35 6.63 8.78
C THR A 93 -0.67 5.36 8.27
N SER A 94 -1.41 4.24 8.18
CA SER A 94 -0.91 2.97 7.64
C SER A 94 -0.64 3.00 6.12
N CYS A 95 -1.33 3.87 5.36
CA CYS A 95 -1.08 4.06 3.93
C CYS A 95 0.23 4.84 3.64
N GLY A 96 1.01 5.20 4.67
CA GLY A 96 2.07 6.21 4.63
C GLY A 96 3.48 5.74 4.30
N SER A 97 3.73 4.48 3.93
CA SER A 97 5.07 4.12 3.44
C SER A 97 5.20 4.54 1.97
N PRO A 98 6.08 5.51 1.63
CA PRO A 98 6.34 5.81 0.24
C PRO A 98 6.84 4.53 -0.42
N VAL A 99 6.11 4.09 -1.44
CA VAL A 99 6.56 3.01 -2.32
C VAL A 99 7.92 3.46 -2.85
N LYS A 100 9.00 2.85 -2.35
CA LYS A 100 10.37 3.19 -2.76
C LYS A 100 10.46 3.14 -4.30
N PRO A 101 11.39 3.84 -4.94
CA PRO A 101 11.54 3.74 -6.39
C PRO A 101 11.69 2.27 -6.80
N TYR A 102 11.02 1.86 -7.89
CA TYR A 102 11.07 0.50 -8.41
C TYR A 102 12.52 0.02 -8.58
N ASP A 103 13.37 0.88 -9.15
CA ASP A 103 14.78 0.59 -9.41
C ASP A 103 15.60 0.38 -8.12
N ARG A 104 15.11 0.79 -6.96
CA ARG A 104 15.75 0.54 -5.66
C ARG A 104 15.33 -0.79 -5.04
N MET A 105 14.11 -1.23 -5.27
CA MET A 105 13.57 -2.46 -4.65
C MET A 105 13.75 -3.69 -5.52
N TYR A 106 13.69 -3.52 -6.83
CA TYR A 106 13.55 -4.65 -7.75
C TYR A 106 14.83 -4.93 -8.54
N ARG A 107 15.66 -3.90 -8.78
CA ARG A 107 16.92 -4.03 -9.52
C ARG A 107 17.85 -5.08 -8.92
N THR A 108 18.09 -5.03 -7.61
CA THR A 108 18.98 -5.99 -6.93
C THR A 108 18.49 -7.44 -7.04
N ALA A 109 17.18 -7.66 -6.93
CA ALA A 109 16.61 -8.99 -7.05
C ALA A 109 16.68 -9.53 -8.48
N LEU A 110 16.44 -8.68 -9.50
CA LEU A 110 16.60 -9.06 -10.89
C LEU A 110 18.04 -9.27 -11.31
N GLU A 111 18.96 -8.40 -10.87
CA GLU A 111 20.40 -8.53 -11.13
C GLU A 111 20.91 -9.87 -10.59
N TYR A 112 20.39 -10.33 -9.45
CA TYR A 112 20.68 -11.65 -8.92
C TYR A 112 20.16 -12.77 -9.81
N LEU A 113 18.89 -12.71 -10.20
CA LEU A 113 18.28 -13.71 -11.08
C LEU A 113 18.90 -13.74 -12.47
N GLU A 114 19.40 -12.62 -12.98
CA GLU A 114 20.05 -12.51 -14.28
C GLU A 114 21.43 -13.19 -14.30
N ASN A 115 22.14 -13.22 -13.17
CA ASN A 115 23.47 -13.84 -13.12
C ASN A 115 23.81 -14.49 -11.77
N PRO A 116 23.12 -15.57 -11.40
CA PRO A 116 23.28 -16.20 -10.09
C PRO A 116 24.67 -16.84 -9.92
N LEU A 117 25.27 -17.33 -11.02
CA LEU A 117 26.62 -17.91 -11.01
C LEU A 117 27.71 -16.86 -10.76
N LYS A 118 27.62 -15.69 -11.43
CA LYS A 118 28.63 -14.63 -11.29
C LYS A 118 28.70 -14.15 -9.84
N ILE A 119 27.55 -13.96 -9.20
CA ILE A 119 27.47 -13.51 -7.80
C ILE A 119 28.00 -14.59 -6.87
N TRP A 120 27.66 -15.87 -7.10
CA TRP A 120 28.21 -16.99 -6.34
C TRP A 120 29.75 -17.07 -6.44
N SER A 121 30.30 -16.90 -7.65
CA SER A 121 31.75 -16.97 -7.89
C SER A 121 32.55 -15.79 -7.35
N LEU A 122 31.93 -14.61 -7.22
CA LEU A 122 32.60 -13.38 -6.79
C LEU A 122 32.47 -13.12 -5.28
N GLY A 123 31.52 -13.78 -4.59
CA GLY A 123 31.39 -13.69 -3.13
C GLY A 123 30.97 -12.32 -2.59
N GLU A 124 30.69 -11.34 -3.44
CA GLU A 124 30.29 -9.99 -3.03
C GLU A 124 28.77 -9.80 -3.13
N PHE A 125 28.18 -9.42 -1.99
CA PHE A 125 26.80 -8.93 -1.83
C PHE A 125 26.79 -7.40 -1.77
#